data_AF-A0A0G9H777-F1
#
_entry.id   AF-A0A0G9H777-F1
#
_cell.length_a   1.000
_cell.length_b   1.000
_cell.length_c   1.000
_cell.angle_alpha   90.00
_cell.angle_beta   90.00
_cell.angle_gamma   90.00
#
_symmetry.space_group_name_H-M   'P 1'
#
loop_
_entity.id
_entity.type
_entity.pdbx_description
1 polymer ?
#
loop_
_entity_poly.entity_id
_entity_poly.type
_entity_poly.pdbx_seq_one_letter_code
_entity_poly.pdbx_strand_id
1 'polypeptide(L)'
;MRCGERCLQELVDNGDIPALELNQKHTVLLREDVIDYVRTRGREQAAERKARAKRTNPPPSAEPKPHRTRSGPRRAAPPDLKAYEITTGVQPG
;
A
#
# COMPACT_ATOMS: atom_id res chain seq x y z
N MET A 1 -2.74 2.00 -8.25
CA MET A 1 -3.40 1.44 -9.45
C MET A 1 -2.90 2.23 -10.64
N ARG A 2 -2.59 1.58 -11.77
CA ARG A 2 -2.23 2.28 -13.02
C ARG A 2 -3.34 1.97 -14.03
N CYS A 3 -4.02 3.00 -14.53
CA CYS A 3 -4.99 2.89 -15.62
C CYS A 3 -4.32 3.49 -16.86
N GLY A 4 -4.15 2.68 -17.90
CA GLY A 4 -3.66 3.15 -19.20
C GLY A 4 -4.82 3.61 -20.09
N GLU A 5 -4.52 4.29 -21.19
CA GLU A 5 -5.51 4.83 -22.14
C GLU A 5 -6.51 3.76 -22.61
N ARG A 6 -6.02 2.57 -23.03
CA ARG A 6 -6.88 1.47 -23.45
C ARG A 6 -7.87 1.03 -22.36
N CYS A 7 -7.42 0.96 -21.11
CA CYS A 7 -8.30 0.59 -20.00
C CYS A 7 -9.36 1.67 -19.76
N LEU A 8 -9.00 2.94 -19.91
CA LEU A 8 -9.96 4.04 -19.80
C LEU A 8 -10.99 4.01 -20.95
N GLN A 9 -10.56 3.70 -22.17
CA GLN A 9 -11.45 3.50 -23.31
C GLN A 9 -12.46 2.37 -23.05
N GLU A 10 -12.00 1.21 -22.60
CA GLU A 10 -12.87 0.07 -22.28
C GLU A 10 -13.90 0.42 -21.18
N LEU A 11 -13.53 1.23 -20.18
CA LEU A 11 -14.46 1.70 -19.15
C LEU A 11 -15.54 2.64 -19.71
N VAL A 12 -15.19 3.47 -20.70
CA VAL A 12 -16.16 4.34 -21.38
C VAL A 12 -17.08 3.52 -22.26
N ASP A 13 -16.53 2.61 -23.06
CA ASP A 13 -17.29 1.76 -23.99
C ASP A 13 -18.30 0.86 -23.23
N ASN A 14 -17.95 0.42 -22.03
CA ASN A 14 -18.83 -0.35 -21.15
C ASN A 14 -19.87 0.53 -20.40
N GLY A 15 -19.76 1.85 -20.48
CA GLY A 15 -20.61 2.79 -19.74
C GLY A 15 -20.33 2.87 -18.24
N ASP A 16 -19.16 2.37 -17.78
CA ASP A 16 -18.74 2.44 -16.38
C ASP A 16 -18.37 3.86 -15.94
N ILE A 17 -17.84 4.66 -16.86
CA ILE A 17 -17.49 6.07 -16.64
C ILE A 17 -18.20 6.92 -17.71
N PRO A 18 -18.97 7.96 -17.32
CA PRO A 18 -19.60 8.85 -18.27
C PRO A 18 -18.54 9.65 -19.04
N ALA A 19 -18.73 9.74 -20.36
CA ALA A 19 -17.87 10.51 -21.22
C ALA A 19 -18.70 11.36 -22.20
N LEU A 20 -18.13 12.50 -22.58
CA LEU A 20 -18.66 13.38 -23.61
C LEU A 20 -17.85 13.21 -24.89
N GLU A 21 -18.50 12.73 -25.95
CA GLU A 21 -17.92 12.69 -27.29
C GLU A 21 -18.07 14.06 -27.94
N LEU A 22 -16.97 14.82 -28.05
CA LEU A 22 -16.98 16.12 -28.72
C LEU A 22 -16.88 15.97 -30.24
N ASN A 23 -16.16 14.94 -30.71
CA ASN A 23 -16.07 14.52 -32.10
C ASN A 23 -15.54 13.08 -32.19
N GLN A 24 -15.31 12.55 -33.40
CA GLN A 24 -14.81 11.19 -33.64
C GLN A 24 -13.42 10.88 -33.04
N LYS A 25 -12.66 11.89 -32.62
CA LYS A 25 -11.27 11.74 -32.12
C LYS A 25 -11.09 12.18 -30.67
N HIS A 26 -12.06 12.86 -30.07
CA HIS A 26 -11.92 13.48 -28.77
C HIS A 26 -13.07 13.08 -27.85
N THR A 27 -12.72 12.20 -26.92
CA THR A 27 -13.54 11.81 -25.80
C THR A 27 -13.07 12.59 -24.57
N VAL A 28 -13.98 13.33 -23.96
CA VAL A 28 -13.71 14.12 -22.76
C VAL A 28 -14.40 13.48 -21.56
N LEU A 29 -13.67 13.44 -20.44
CA LEU A 29 -14.12 12.85 -19.19
C LEU A 29 -14.07 13.93 -18.11
N LEU A 30 -15.04 13.89 -17.20
CA LEU A 30 -14.95 14.70 -15.98
C LEU A 30 -14.01 14.01 -15.00
N ARG A 31 -13.13 14.81 -14.40
CA ARG A 31 -12.12 14.30 -13.47
C ARG A 31 -12.77 13.71 -12.22
N GLU A 32 -13.87 14.33 -11.79
CA GLU A 32 -14.67 13.96 -10.63
C GLU A 32 -15.21 12.53 -10.79
N ASP A 33 -15.84 12.24 -11.94
CA ASP A 33 -16.42 10.94 -12.24
C ASP A 33 -15.36 9.83 -12.27
N VAL A 34 -14.20 10.10 -12.89
CA VAL A 34 -13.08 9.14 -12.92
C VAL A 34 -12.56 8.86 -11.51
N ILE A 35 -12.41 9.89 -10.68
CA ILE A 35 -11.92 9.75 -9.31
C ILE A 35 -12.92 8.95 -8.47
N ASP A 36 -14.20 9.24 -8.57
CA ASP A 36 -15.24 8.59 -7.78
C ASP A 36 -15.43 7.13 -8.19
N TYR A 37 -15.32 6.83 -9.49
CA TYR A 37 -15.22 5.45 -9.97
C TYR A 37 -14.04 4.70 -9.33
N VAL A 38 -12.84 5.26 -9.41
CA VAL A 38 -11.62 4.62 -8.87
C VAL A 38 -11.71 4.44 -7.35
N ARG A 39 -12.28 5.40 -6.62
CA ARG A 39 -12.50 5.29 -5.17
C ARG A 39 -13.45 4.15 -4.83
N THR A 40 -14.58 4.07 -5.51
CA THR A 40 -15.62 3.07 -5.26
C THR A 40 -15.07 1.67 -5.56
N ARG A 41 -14.58 1.44 -6.79
CA ARG A 41 -14.00 0.15 -7.20
C ARG A 41 -12.79 -0.23 -6.36
N GLY A 42 -11.93 0.74 -6.02
CA GLY A 42 -10.75 0.49 -5.19
C GLY A 42 -11.11 -0.01 -3.78
N ARG A 43 -12.20 0.52 -3.19
CA ARG A 43 -12.71 0.06 -1.89
C ARG A 43 -13.35 -1.31 -1.98
N GLU A 44 -14.16 -1.57 -3.00
CA GLU A 44 -14.76 -2.88 -3.27
C GLU A 44 -13.68 -3.97 -3.36
N GLN A 45 -12.67 -3.76 -4.21
CA GLN A 45 -11.55 -4.70 -4.35
C GLN A 45 -10.77 -4.89 -3.05
N ALA A 46 -10.61 -3.82 -2.26
CA ALA A 46 -9.96 -3.93 -0.95
C ALA A 46 -10.80 -4.74 0.05
N ALA A 47 -12.12 -4.58 0.02
CA ALA A 47 -13.05 -5.35 0.84
C ALA A 47 -13.05 -6.84 0.44
N GLU A 48 -13.05 -7.14 -0.87
CA GLU A 48 -12.93 -8.50 -1.39
C GLU A 48 -11.61 -9.16 -0.99
N ARG A 49 -10.48 -8.44 -1.09
CA ARG A 49 -9.18 -8.95 -0.62
C ARG A 49 -9.22 -9.29 0.86
N LYS A 50 -9.85 -8.46 1.71
CA LYS A 50 -10.03 -8.73 3.13
C LYS A 50 -10.93 -9.95 3.38
N ALA A 51 -12.03 -10.07 2.63
CA ALA A 51 -12.96 -11.18 2.76
C ALA A 51 -12.30 -12.51 2.36
N ARG A 52 -11.53 -12.52 1.27
CA ARG A 52 -10.77 -13.69 0.82
C ARG A 52 -9.69 -14.07 1.83
N ALA A 53 -8.93 -13.10 2.36
CA ALA A 53 -7.92 -13.36 3.40
C ALA A 53 -8.51 -14.00 4.66
N LYS A 54 -9.72 -13.58 5.08
CA LYS A 54 -10.43 -14.21 6.20
C LYS A 54 -10.82 -15.67 5.93
N ARG A 55 -11.16 -16.01 4.67
CA ARG A 55 -11.55 -17.37 4.27
C ARG A 55 -10.36 -18.32 4.09
N THR A 56 -9.18 -17.78 3.75
CA THR A 56 -7.96 -18.57 3.53
C THR A 56 -7.12 -18.77 4.79
N ASN A 57 -7.48 -18.16 5.93
CA ASN A 57 -6.84 -18.51 7.18
C ASN A 57 -7.29 -19.93 7.56
N PRO A 58 -6.37 -20.91 7.65
CA PRO A 58 -6.73 -22.17 8.29
C PRO A 58 -7.18 -21.86 9.72
N PRO A 59 -8.13 -22.62 10.28
CA PRO A 59 -8.45 -22.50 11.69
C PRO A 59 -7.15 -22.61 12.50
N PRO A 60 -7.00 -21.87 13.62
CA PRO A 60 -5.87 -22.09 14.49
C PRO A 60 -5.87 -23.57 14.86
N SER A 61 -4.88 -24.31 14.35
CA SER A 61 -4.70 -25.71 14.70
C SER A 61 -4.61 -25.77 16.21
N ALA A 62 -5.56 -26.49 16.83
CA ALA A 62 -5.72 -26.60 18.27
C ALA A 62 -4.65 -27.50 18.91
N GLU A 63 -3.40 -27.30 18.51
CA GLU A 63 -2.24 -27.90 19.16
C GLU A 63 -1.19 -26.82 19.35
N PRO A 64 -0.93 -26.38 20.59
CA PRO A 64 0.23 -25.54 20.86
C PRO A 64 1.47 -26.41 20.66
N LYS A 65 2.01 -26.44 19.43
CA LYS A 65 3.39 -26.89 19.24
C LYS A 65 4.26 -25.96 20.10
N PRO A 66 5.07 -26.47 21.04
CA PRO A 66 5.97 -25.64 21.80
C PRO A 66 6.99 -25.07 20.81
N HIS A 67 6.77 -23.85 20.35
CA HIS A 67 7.81 -23.07 19.70
C HIS A 67 8.90 -22.92 20.74
N ARG A 68 10.01 -23.65 20.57
CA ARG A 68 11.25 -23.42 21.31
C ARG A 68 11.59 -21.95 21.14
N THR A 69 11.31 -21.17 22.17
CA THR A 69 11.73 -19.78 22.28
C THR A 69 13.24 -19.78 22.35
N ARG A 70 13.90 -19.55 21.21
CA ARG A 70 15.31 -19.17 21.22
C ARG A 70 15.35 -17.75 21.76
N SER A 71 15.45 -17.63 23.09
CA SER A 71 15.68 -16.40 23.83
C SER A 71 17.08 -15.88 23.52
N GLY A 72 17.25 -15.33 22.31
CA GLY A 72 18.39 -14.50 21.97
C GLY A 72 18.06 -13.04 22.26
N PRO A 73 19.00 -12.24 22.80
CA PRO A 73 18.76 -10.85 23.16
C PRO A 73 18.32 -10.05 21.92
N ARG A 74 17.11 -9.46 21.98
CA ARG A 74 16.50 -8.65 20.90
C ARG A 74 17.02 -7.21 20.85
N ARG A 75 18.21 -6.93 21.35
CA ARG A 75 18.83 -5.60 21.29
C ARG A 75 20.30 -5.77 20.98
N ALA A 76 20.69 -5.42 19.75
CA ALA A 76 22.08 -5.11 19.48
C ALA A 76 22.46 -3.93 20.40
N ALA A 77 23.59 -4.06 21.11
CA ALA A 77 24.12 -2.94 21.87
C ALA A 77 24.33 -1.75 20.91
N PRO A 78 23.99 -0.51 21.32
CA PRO A 78 24.31 0.65 20.51
C PRO A 78 25.83 0.68 20.24
N PRO A 79 26.26 1.11 19.05
CA PRO A 79 27.67 1.20 18.70
C PRO A 79 28.41 2.12 19.68
N ASP A 80 29.66 1.78 20.01
CA ASP A 80 30.51 2.61 20.87
C ASP A 80 30.83 3.93 20.16
N LEU A 81 30.36 5.04 20.73
CA LEU A 81 30.52 6.40 20.20
C LEU A 81 31.81 7.08 20.68
N LYS A 82 32.60 6.44 21.56
CA LYS A 82 33.87 7.00 22.05
C LYS A 82 34.86 7.33 20.93
N ALA A 83 34.80 6.60 19.82
CA ALA A 83 35.64 6.89 18.64
C ALA A 83 35.29 8.22 17.93
N TYR A 84 34.13 8.80 18.24
CA TYR A 84 33.62 10.05 17.66
C TYR A 84 33.56 11.20 18.68
N GLU A 85 34.08 11.01 19.90
CA GLU A 85 34.27 12.09 20.85
C GLU A 85 35.42 12.98 20.35
N ILE A 86 35.07 13.97 19.53
CA ILE A 86 35.94 15.10 19.23
C ILE A 86 36.11 15.84 20.55
N THR A 87 37.28 15.71 21.16
CA THR A 87 37.72 16.56 22.25
C THR A 87 37.80 17.99 21.71
N THR A 88 36.68 18.71 21.76
CA THR A 88 36.67 20.16 21.64
C THR A 88 37.41 20.70 22.86
N GLY A 89 38.72 20.84 22.68
CA GLY A 89 39.59 21.54 23.61
C GLY A 89 39.08 22.95 23.82
N VAL A 90 38.37 23.16 24.92
CA VAL A 90 38.22 24.48 25.52
C VAL A 90 39.31 24.55 26.58
N GLN A 91 40.46 25.12 26.23
CA GLN A 91 41.37 25.65 27.24
C GLN A 91 40.79 26.96 27.78
N PRO A 92 40.55 27.08 29.10
CA PRO A 92 40.49 28.39 29.72
C PRO A 92 41.90 28.81 30.15
N GLY A 93 42.33 29.98 29.66
CA GLY A 93 43.25 30.93 30.31
C GLY A 93 44.60 30.42 30.79
#